data_AF-F5IUC6-F1
#
_entry.id   AF-F5IUC6-F1
#
_cell.length_a   1.000
_cell.length_b   1.000
_cell.length_c   1.000
_cell.angle_alpha   90.00
_cell.angle_beta   90.00
_cell.angle_gamma   90.00
#
_symmetry.space_group_name_H-M   'P 1'
#
loop_
_entity.id
_entity.type
_entity.pdbx_description
1 polymer ?
#
loop_
_entity_poly.entity_id
_entity_poly.type
_entity_poly.pdbx_seq_one_letter_code
_entity_poly.pdbx_strand_id
1 'polypeptide(L)'
;MNENYNNYKQHTNVGFRIISIFTILLSGYMMCTYFYSFGNATFFETVSKLPTGEVPLAESYYIETVKYPVRDFIYGTLFFITLIWAIASTAKRNVRSLSICLVTAIMLCVAVFLINEILIYS
;
A
#
# COMPACT_ATOMS: atom_id res chain seq x y z
N MET A 1 -41.46 6.44 19.67
CA MET A 1 -40.28 6.51 18.76
C MET A 1 -39.23 5.60 19.37
N ASN A 2 -38.84 4.53 18.67
CA ASN A 2 -38.28 3.32 19.31
C ASN A 2 -36.76 3.46 19.58
N GLU A 3 -36.34 3.52 20.85
CA GLU A 3 -34.94 3.70 21.27
C GLU A 3 -33.98 2.68 20.65
N ASN A 4 -34.44 1.45 20.43
CA ASN A 4 -33.67 0.39 19.76
C ASN A 4 -33.26 0.74 18.31
N TYR A 5 -34.09 1.50 17.58
CA TYR A 5 -33.77 1.90 16.21
C TYR A 5 -32.69 3.00 16.18
N ASN A 6 -32.74 3.92 17.14
CA ASN A 6 -31.72 4.97 17.28
C ASN A 6 -30.37 4.38 17.70
N ASN A 7 -30.35 3.44 18.65
CA ASN A 7 -29.12 2.75 19.06
C ASN A 7 -28.50 1.94 17.91
N TYR A 8 -29.31 1.21 17.13
CA TYR A 8 -28.82 0.45 15.98
C TYR A 8 -28.20 1.34 14.90
N LYS A 9 -28.86 2.46 14.57
CA LYS A 9 -28.38 3.44 13.57
C LYS A 9 -27.11 4.17 14.05
N GLN A 10 -26.97 4.39 15.35
CA GLN A 10 -25.79 5.02 15.94
C GLN A 10 -24.59 4.06 15.93
N HIS A 11 -24.76 2.78 16.29
CA HIS A 11 -23.70 1.76 16.24
C HIS A 11 -23.19 1.50 14.81
N THR A 12 -24.09 1.41 13.82
CA THR A 12 -23.70 1.19 12.41
C THR A 12 -22.90 2.37 11.83
N ASN A 13 -23.19 3.61 12.24
CA ASN A 13 -22.42 4.78 11.84
C ASN A 13 -21.02 4.81 12.46
N VAL A 14 -20.87 4.34 13.71
CA VAL A 14 -19.57 4.27 14.39
C VAL A 14 -18.71 3.17 13.78
N GLY A 15 -19.26 1.98 13.56
CA GLY A 15 -18.53 0.87 12.93
C GLY A 15 -18.03 1.20 11.52
N PHE A 16 -18.87 1.84 10.71
CA PHE A 16 -18.47 2.31 9.37
C PHE A 16 -17.32 3.32 9.43
N ARG A 17 -17.40 4.31 10.35
CA ARG A 17 -16.33 5.30 10.53
C ARG A 17 -15.01 4.65 10.90
N ILE A 18 -15.02 3.72 11.87
CA ILE A 18 -13.83 2.99 12.30
C ILE A 18 -13.21 2.24 11.13
N ILE A 19 -13.99 1.44 10.41
CA ILE A 19 -13.50 0.67 9.25
C ILE A 19 -12.92 1.61 8.18
N SER A 20 -13.56 2.74 7.91
CA SER A 20 -13.07 3.69 6.90
C SER A 20 -11.72 4.29 7.28
N ILE A 21 -11.56 4.72 8.54
CA ILE A 21 -10.31 5.27 9.05
C ILE A 21 -9.20 4.24 8.97
N PHE A 22 -9.43 3.01 9.45
CA PHE A 22 -8.42 1.95 9.39
C PHE A 22 -8.03 1.60 7.95
N THR A 23 -8.99 1.47 7.04
CA THR A 23 -8.70 1.11 5.65
C THR A 23 -7.89 2.20 4.94
N ILE A 24 -8.25 3.47 5.14
CA ILE A 24 -7.56 4.62 4.55
C ILE A 24 -6.15 4.76 5.15
N LEU A 25 -6.02 4.66 6.47
CA LEU A 25 -4.71 4.76 7.13
C LEU A 25 -3.79 3.61 6.71
N LEU A 26 -4.27 2.37 6.68
CA LEU A 26 -3.46 1.22 6.30
C LEU A 26 -2.97 1.33 4.84
N SER A 27 -3.89 1.60 3.91
CA SER A 27 -3.54 1.73 2.49
C SER A 27 -2.65 2.93 2.23
N GLY A 28 -2.95 4.09 2.85
CA GLY A 28 -2.14 5.30 2.74
C GLY A 28 -0.75 5.14 3.33
N TYR A 29 -0.63 4.54 4.52
CA TYR A 29 0.65 4.27 5.15
C TYR A 29 1.52 3.35 4.30
N MET A 30 0.98 2.21 3.85
CA MET A 30 1.73 1.27 3.02
C MET A 30 2.15 1.89 1.68
N MET A 31 1.26 2.63 1.03
CA MET A 31 1.58 3.40 -0.18
C MET A 31 2.77 4.35 0.06
N CYS A 32 2.71 5.18 1.10
CA CYS A 32 3.78 6.12 1.43
C CYS A 32 5.09 5.40 1.73
N THR A 33 5.07 4.31 2.50
CA THR A 33 6.25 3.52 2.83
C THR A 33 6.94 2.98 1.58
N TYR A 34 6.19 2.36 0.65
CA TYR A 34 6.78 1.79 -0.55
C TYR A 34 7.23 2.84 -1.56
N PHE A 35 6.50 3.96 -1.72
CA PHE A 35 6.98 5.05 -2.58
C PHE A 35 8.17 5.79 -1.99
N TYR A 36 8.24 5.92 -0.67
CA TYR A 36 9.43 6.46 -0.01
C TYR A 36 10.63 5.53 -0.20
N SER A 37 10.45 4.22 0.00
CA SER A 37 11.47 3.21 -0.27
C SER A 37 11.94 3.27 -1.72
N PHE A 38 11.02 3.34 -2.69
CA PHE A 38 11.34 3.51 -4.10
C PHE A 38 12.12 4.80 -4.39
N GLY A 39 11.70 5.93 -3.82
CA GLY A 39 12.36 7.22 -4.02
C GLY A 39 13.77 7.26 -3.41
N ASN A 40 14.00 6.52 -2.32
CA ASN A 40 15.27 6.49 -1.60
C ASN A 40 16.21 5.38 -2.08
N ALA A 41 15.68 4.28 -2.61
CA ALA A 41 16.44 3.14 -3.08
C ALA A 41 17.05 3.43 -4.44
N THR A 42 18.29 3.95 -4.44
CA THR A 42 19.36 3.86 -5.46
C THR A 42 19.03 4.30 -6.91
N PHE A 43 17.77 4.41 -7.33
CA PHE A 43 17.35 4.79 -8.68
C PHE A 43 17.80 6.22 -8.99
N PHE A 44 17.59 7.16 -8.06
CA PHE A 44 18.13 8.52 -8.19
C PHE A 44 19.66 8.57 -8.10
N GLU A 45 20.27 7.66 -7.33
CA GLU A 45 21.72 7.60 -7.19
C GLU A 45 22.40 7.01 -8.44
N THR A 46 21.76 6.05 -9.12
CA THR A 46 22.23 5.43 -10.35
C THR A 46 21.93 6.30 -11.57
N VAL A 47 20.77 6.97 -11.62
CA VAL A 47 20.47 7.97 -12.66
C VAL A 47 21.38 9.19 -12.56
N SER A 48 21.82 9.58 -11.36
CA SER A 48 22.79 10.67 -11.20
C SER A 48 24.24 10.29 -11.51
N LYS A 49 24.59 8.99 -11.47
CA LYS A 49 25.93 8.45 -11.85
C LYS A 49 26.02 7.95 -13.30
N LEU A 50 24.90 7.74 -13.98
CA LEU A 50 24.83 7.42 -15.42
C LEU A 50 25.58 8.42 -16.33
N PRO A 51 25.55 9.74 -16.08
CA PRO A 51 26.31 10.72 -16.87
C PRO A 51 27.82 10.69 -16.63
N THR A 52 28.27 10.18 -15.48
CA THR A 52 29.69 10.23 -15.08
C THR A 52 30.50 9.01 -15.52
N GLY A 53 29.84 7.96 -16.05
CA GLY A 53 30.51 6.74 -16.52
C GLY A 53 31.03 5.84 -15.40
N GLU A 54 30.76 6.18 -14.13
CA GLU A 54 31.15 5.41 -12.94
C GLU A 54 30.16 4.30 -12.57
N VAL A 55 29.40 3.79 -13.55
CA VAL A 55 28.42 2.72 -13.31
C VAL A 55 29.14 1.37 -13.53
N PRO A 56 29.30 0.53 -12.50
CA PRO A 56 29.94 -0.76 -12.66
C PRO A 56 29.11 -1.67 -13.58
N LEU A 57 29.74 -2.22 -14.62
CA LEU A 57 29.16 -3.14 -15.63
C LEU A 57 28.81 -4.53 -15.07
N ALA A 58 28.92 -4.74 -13.77
CA ALA A 58 28.63 -6.02 -13.15
C ALA A 58 27.12 -6.26 -13.10
N GLU A 59 26.67 -7.40 -13.62
CA GLU A 59 25.25 -7.79 -13.66
C GLU A 59 24.60 -7.79 -12.27
N SER A 60 25.37 -8.17 -11.22
CA SER A 60 24.93 -8.12 -9.83
C SER A 60 24.55 -6.72 -9.36
N TYR A 61 25.25 -5.68 -9.82
CA TYR A 61 24.94 -4.29 -9.49
C TYR A 61 23.57 -3.90 -10.08
N TYR A 62 23.28 -4.29 -11.31
CA TYR A 62 21.98 -4.00 -11.94
C TYR A 62 20.83 -4.79 -11.35
N ILE A 63 21.05 -6.05 -10.95
CA ILE A 63 20.00 -6.88 -10.32
C ILE A 63 19.53 -6.23 -9.02
N GLU A 64 20.43 -5.83 -8.13
CA GLU A 64 20.03 -5.20 -6.86
C GLU A 64 19.46 -3.80 -7.08
N THR A 65 20.06 -3.02 -7.99
CA THR A 65 19.68 -1.62 -8.24
C THR A 65 18.34 -1.48 -8.99
N VAL A 66 17.92 -2.48 -9.76
CA VAL A 66 16.67 -2.41 -10.55
C VAL A 66 15.56 -3.27 -9.95
N LYS A 67 15.85 -4.47 -9.43
CA LYS A 67 14.82 -5.42 -8.98
C LYS A 67 14.10 -4.93 -7.71
N TYR A 68 14.82 -4.36 -6.75
CA TYR A 68 14.22 -3.91 -5.49
C TYR A 68 13.39 -2.62 -5.64
N PRO A 69 13.85 -1.57 -6.35
CA PRO A 69 13.03 -0.37 -6.53
C PRO A 69 11.78 -0.61 -7.40
N VAL A 70 11.90 -1.39 -8.48
CA VAL A 70 10.74 -1.71 -9.34
C VAL A 70 9.67 -2.47 -8.54
N ARG A 71 10.08 -3.37 -7.65
CA ARG A 71 9.17 -4.08 -6.75
C ARG A 71 8.45 -3.12 -5.79
N ASP A 72 9.19 -2.22 -5.15
CA ASP A 72 8.61 -1.25 -4.21
C ASP A 72 7.64 -0.30 -4.95
N PHE A 73 7.94 0.08 -6.19
CA PHE A 73 7.00 0.82 -7.04
C PHE A 73 5.70 0.05 -7.32
N ILE A 74 5.78 -1.25 -7.63
CA ILE A 74 4.60 -2.11 -7.85
C ILE A 74 3.76 -2.17 -6.57
N TYR A 75 4.38 -2.41 -5.41
CA TYR A 75 3.66 -2.44 -4.14
C TYR A 75 3.00 -1.10 -3.81
N GLY A 76 3.74 0.01 -3.95
CA GLY A 76 3.19 1.35 -3.76
C GLY A 76 1.97 1.63 -4.65
N THR A 77 2.03 1.21 -5.91
CA THR A 77 0.92 1.35 -6.88
C THR A 77 -0.30 0.52 -6.47
N LEU A 78 -0.11 -0.73 -6.04
CA LEU A 78 -1.22 -1.58 -5.59
C LEU A 78 -1.93 -0.99 -4.36
N PHE A 79 -1.16 -0.47 -3.40
CA PHE A 79 -1.73 0.22 -2.23
C PHE A 79 -2.37 1.56 -2.60
N PHE A 80 -1.86 2.28 -3.61
CA PHE A 80 -2.51 3.49 -4.13
C PHE A 80 -3.88 3.21 -4.75
N ILE A 81 -4.02 2.15 -5.56
CA ILE A 81 -5.30 1.71 -6.11
C ILE A 81 -6.28 1.37 -4.96
N THR A 82 -5.78 0.67 -3.95
CA THR A 82 -6.55 0.29 -2.76
C THR A 82 -7.01 1.53 -1.97
N LEU A 83 -6.15 2.55 -1.85
CA LEU A 83 -6.47 3.82 -1.21
C LEU A 83 -7.57 4.58 -1.96
N ILE A 84 -7.48 4.67 -3.29
CA ILE A 84 -8.53 5.28 -4.12
C ILE A 84 -9.85 4.55 -3.93
N TRP A 85 -9.83 3.21 -3.93
CA TRP A 85 -11.02 2.41 -3.71
C TRP A 85 -11.62 2.62 -2.30
N ALA A 86 -10.78 2.73 -1.27
CA ALA A 86 -11.21 3.03 0.10
C ALA A 86 -11.87 4.42 0.20
N ILE A 87 -11.27 5.44 -0.41
CA ILE A 87 -11.82 6.80 -0.45
C ILE A 87 -13.16 6.82 -1.18
N ALA A 88 -13.24 6.20 -2.36
CA ALA A 88 -14.46 6.14 -3.15
C ALA A 88 -15.59 5.38 -2.43
N SER A 89 -15.26 4.27 -1.77
CA SER A 89 -16.21 3.49 -0.96
C SER A 89 -16.71 4.28 0.25
N THR A 90 -15.82 5.05 0.88
CA THR A 90 -16.14 5.92 2.02
C THR A 90 -17.06 7.07 1.61
N ALA A 91 -16.74 7.75 0.50
CA ALA A 91 -17.55 8.84 -0.05
C ALA A 91 -18.96 8.39 -0.43
N LYS A 92 -19.09 7.19 -1.01
CA LYS A 92 -20.39 6.58 -1.36
C LYS A 92 -21.12 5.94 -0.17
N ARG A 93 -20.53 5.97 1.04
CA ARG A 93 -21.04 5.27 2.23
C ARG A 93 -21.37 3.80 2.01
N ASN A 94 -20.62 3.13 1.13
CA ASN A 94 -20.86 1.73 0.77
C ASN A 94 -20.07 0.81 1.72
N VAL A 95 -20.73 0.39 2.81
CA VAL A 95 -20.14 -0.48 3.84
C VAL A 95 -19.63 -1.79 3.25
N ARG A 96 -20.39 -2.43 2.36
CA ARG A 96 -20.02 -3.72 1.77
C ARG A 96 -18.76 -3.61 0.92
N SER A 97 -18.67 -2.58 0.09
CA SER A 97 -17.48 -2.28 -0.72
C SER A 97 -16.27 -1.98 0.16
N LEU A 98 -16.47 -1.20 1.22
CA LEU A 98 -15.40 -0.85 2.16
C LEU A 98 -14.88 -2.05 2.94
N SER A 99 -15.76 -2.96 3.39
CA SER A 99 -15.36 -4.20 4.04
C SER A 99 -14.56 -5.12 3.12
N ILE A 100 -14.97 -5.24 1.84
CA ILE A 100 -14.20 -5.98 0.83
C ILE A 100 -12.84 -5.32 0.63
N CYS A 101 -12.80 -4.00 0.50
CA CYS A 101 -11.55 -3.24 0.35
C CYS A 101 -10.59 -3.47 1.52
N LEU A 102 -11.09 -3.51 2.76
CA LEU A 102 -10.28 -3.79 3.94
C LEU A 102 -9.69 -5.21 3.91
N VAL A 103 -10.51 -6.23 3.60
CA VAL A 103 -10.04 -7.61 3.50
C VAL A 103 -8.98 -7.75 2.41
N THR A 104 -9.20 -7.14 1.24
CA THR A 104 -8.21 -7.11 0.15
C THR A 104 -6.92 -6.43 0.59
N ALA A 105 -6.99 -5.30 1.32
CA ALA A 105 -5.81 -4.61 1.83
C ALA A 105 -5.01 -5.50 2.81
N ILE A 106 -5.68 -6.21 3.72
CA ILE A 106 -5.04 -7.14 4.66
C ILE A 106 -4.36 -8.29 3.90
N MET A 107 -5.05 -8.90 2.94
CA MET A 107 -4.47 -9.98 2.12
C MET A 107 -3.26 -9.50 1.32
N LEU A 108 -3.32 -8.28 0.79
CA LEU A 108 -2.19 -7.65 0.09
C LEU A 108 -0.99 -7.45 1.05
N CYS A 109 -1.22 -6.96 2.27
CA CYS A 109 -0.17 -6.84 3.29
C CYS A 109 0.49 -8.19 3.60
N VAL A 110 -0.31 -9.25 3.80
CA VAL A 110 0.21 -10.59 4.06
C VAL A 110 1.02 -11.12 2.87
N ALA A 111 0.53 -10.93 1.65
CA ALA A 111 1.24 -11.35 0.45
C ALA A 111 2.59 -10.63 0.30
N VAL A 112 2.60 -9.31 0.49
CA VAL A 112 3.84 -8.51 0.40
C VAL A 112 4.83 -8.91 1.50
N PHE A 113 4.35 -9.17 2.72
CA PHE A 113 5.17 -9.68 3.81
C PHE A 113 5.82 -11.02 3.44
N LEU A 114 5.05 -11.99 2.95
CA LEU A 114 5.56 -13.31 2.56
C LEU A 114 6.59 -13.22 1.43
N ILE A 115 6.35 -12.39 0.41
CA ILE A 115 7.30 -12.22 -0.69
C ILE A 115 8.61 -11.62 -0.20
N ASN A 116 8.55 -10.62 0.69
CA ASN A 116 9.74 -10.00 1.25
C ASN A 116 10.53 -10.98 2.12
N GLU A 117 9.86 -11.76 2.97
CA GLU A 117 10.49 -12.81 3.78
C GLU A 117 11.18 -13.88 2.91
N ILE A 118 10.48 -14.42 1.90
CA ILE A 118 11.06 -15.43 0.99
C ILE A 118 12.31 -14.89 0.31
N LEU A 119 12.31 -13.63 -0.11
CA LEU A 119 13.45 -13.01 -0.79
C LEU A 119 14.63 -12.69 0.14
N ILE A 120 14.38 -12.43 1.42
CA ILE A 120 15.44 -12.16 2.40
C ILE A 120 16.15 -13.45 2.81
N TYR A 121 15.42 -14.57 2.85
CA TYR A 121 15.95 -15.87 3.30
C TYR A 121 16.25 -16.86 2.16
N SER A 122 16.12 -16.46 0.89
CA SER A 122 16.56 -17.23 -0.30
C SER A 122 17.95 -16.84 -0.75
#